data_AF-A0A1G0ZD95-F1
#
_entry.id   AF-A0A1G0ZD95-F1
#
_cell.length_a   1.000
_cell.length_b   1.000
_cell.length_c   1.000
_cell.angle_alpha   90.00
_cell.angle_beta   90.00
_cell.angle_gamma   90.00
#
_symmetry.space_group_name_H-M   'P 1'
#
loop_
_entity.id
_entity.type
_entity.pdbx_description
1 polymer ?
#
loop_
_entity_poly.entity_id
_entity_poly.type
_entity_poly.pdbx_seq_one_letter_code
_entity_poly.pdbx_strand_id
1 'polypeptide(L)'
;MENYMQELVEENFLRIVFSSEIALVDKAVADAVAFIKAKNIVVDSFSLKLAFYESFTNAVRHGNLSDPQKNVTGEIRTDDKFIYIRVEDEGNGFDWKKAIAKKTISFNDTSGRGLILLRSYDYNPEYNEKGNVLSLKKAYTQKPQE
;
A
#
# COMPACT_ATOMS: atom_id res chain seq x y z
N MET A 1 0.44 24.58 -3.71
CA MET A 1 -0.02 23.31 -4.31
C MET A 1 -0.52 22.46 -3.16
N GLU A 2 -1.70 21.85 -3.29
CA GLU A 2 -2.16 20.86 -2.32
C GLU A 2 -1.14 19.72 -2.26
N ASN A 3 -0.62 19.46 -1.06
CA ASN A 3 0.32 18.37 -0.79
C ASN A 3 -0.39 17.03 -0.56
N TYR A 4 -1.71 17.02 -0.69
CA TYR A 4 -2.56 15.86 -0.51
C TYR A 4 -3.82 16.01 -1.35
N MET A 5 -4.14 14.99 -2.13
CA MET A 5 -5.33 14.89 -2.95
C MET A 5 -5.92 13.50 -2.77
N GLN A 6 -7.24 13.44 -2.68
CA GLN A 6 -8.00 12.20 -2.70
C GLN A 6 -9.15 12.35 -3.69
N GLU A 7 -9.32 11.35 -4.54
CA GLU A 7 -10.33 11.30 -5.59
C GLU A 7 -11.00 9.93 -5.59
N LEU A 8 -12.32 9.92 -5.43
CA LEU A 8 -13.14 8.73 -5.72
C LEU A 8 -13.40 8.71 -7.22
N VAL A 9 -12.59 7.95 -7.97
CA VAL A 9 -12.64 7.88 -9.44
C VAL A 9 -13.94 7.20 -9.88
N GLU A 10 -14.29 6.11 -9.20
CA GLU A 10 -15.54 5.36 -9.36
C GLU A 10 -15.94 4.79 -7.99
N GLU A 11 -17.17 4.27 -7.86
CA GLU A 11 -17.66 3.68 -6.60
C GLU A 11 -16.66 2.68 -5.99
N ASN A 12 -15.98 1.91 -6.83
CA ASN A 12 -15.04 0.86 -6.45
C ASN A 12 -13.57 1.22 -6.63
N PHE A 13 -13.24 2.49 -6.88
CA PHE A 13 -11.86 2.94 -7.09
C PHE A 13 -11.58 4.27 -6.39
N LEU A 14 -10.71 4.21 -5.38
CA LEU A 14 -10.12 5.38 -4.75
C LEU A 14 -8.69 5.62 -5.22
N ARG A 15 -8.37 6.87 -5.54
CA ARG A 15 -7.01 7.35 -5.77
C ARG A 15 -6.62 8.36 -4.69
N ILE A 16 -5.45 8.18 -4.11
CA ILE A 16 -4.83 9.09 -3.14
C ILE A 16 -3.47 9.49 -3.71
N VAL A 17 -3.16 10.78 -3.74
CA VAL A 17 -1.84 11.31 -4.12
C VAL A 17 -1.38 12.27 -3.03
N PHE A 18 -0.18 12.09 -2.51
CA PHE A 18 0.34 12.95 -1.45
C PHE A 18 1.85 13.14 -1.59
N SER A 19 2.36 14.27 -1.11
CA SER A 19 3.80 14.53 -1.03
C SER A 19 4.46 13.46 -0.17
N SER A 20 5.71 13.13 -0.48
CA SER A 20 6.46 12.07 0.20
C SER A 20 6.97 12.50 1.58
N GLU A 21 6.04 12.85 2.46
CA GLU A 21 6.24 13.27 3.84
C GLU A 21 5.63 12.24 4.79
N ILE A 22 6.43 11.74 5.75
CA ILE A 22 5.96 10.70 6.67
C ILE A 22 4.73 11.12 7.49
N ALA A 23 4.58 12.41 7.74
CA ALA A 23 3.45 12.98 8.48
C ALA A 23 2.10 12.80 7.77
N LEU A 24 2.10 12.56 6.44
CA LEU A 24 0.89 12.36 5.65
C LEU A 24 0.48 10.87 5.56
N VAL A 25 1.36 9.94 5.95
CA VAL A 25 1.08 8.50 5.85
C VAL A 25 -0.12 8.11 6.70
N ASP A 26 -0.21 8.56 7.95
CA ASP A 26 -1.33 8.20 8.82
C ASP A 26 -2.68 8.67 8.26
N LYS A 27 -2.70 9.85 7.62
CA LYS A 27 -3.88 10.35 6.91
C LYS A 27 -4.22 9.47 5.70
N ALA A 28 -3.24 9.15 4.85
CA ALA A 28 -3.43 8.27 3.69
C ALA A 28 -3.95 6.88 4.08
N VAL A 29 -3.42 6.31 5.17
CA VAL A 29 -3.89 5.05 5.73
C VAL A 29 -5.33 5.18 6.23
N ALA A 30 -5.66 6.25 6.96
CA ALA A 30 -7.01 6.45 7.47
C ALA A 30 -8.04 6.55 6.33
N ASP A 31 -7.72 7.32 5.29
CA ASP A 31 -8.60 7.52 4.12
C ASP A 31 -8.79 6.20 3.34
N ALA A 32 -7.72 5.43 3.11
CA ALA A 32 -7.78 4.14 2.44
C ALA A 32 -8.58 3.09 3.24
N VAL A 33 -8.41 3.05 4.57
CA VAL A 33 -9.18 2.16 5.45
C VAL A 33 -10.65 2.56 5.47
N ALA A 34 -10.96 3.86 5.54
CA ALA A 34 -12.33 4.36 5.52
C ALA A 34 -13.05 3.95 4.24
N PHE A 35 -12.38 4.04 3.09
CA PHE A 35 -12.92 3.60 1.81
C PHE A 35 -13.29 2.11 1.77
N ILE A 36 -12.44 1.23 2.29
CA ILE A 36 -12.76 -0.21 2.36
C ILE A 36 -13.88 -0.49 3.37
N LYS A 37 -13.88 0.19 4.53
CA LYS A 37 -14.90 0.00 5.57
C LYS A 37 -16.28 0.50 5.19
N ALA A 38 -16.36 1.49 4.29
CA ALA A 38 -17.62 1.98 3.74
C ALA A 38 -18.31 0.95 2.82
N LYS A 39 -17.59 -0.11 2.42
CA LYS A 39 -18.11 -1.18 1.57
C LYS A 39 -18.64 -2.36 2.39
N ASN A 40 -19.39 -3.23 1.73
CA ASN A 40 -19.91 -4.46 2.33
C ASN A 40 -18.85 -5.59 2.42
N ILE A 41 -17.63 -5.25 2.83
CA ILE A 41 -16.46 -6.13 2.82
C ILE A 41 -16.12 -6.58 4.25
N VAL A 42 -15.85 -7.86 4.43
CA VAL A 42 -15.29 -8.45 5.66
C VAL A 42 -13.81 -8.73 5.43
N VAL A 43 -12.96 -7.98 6.13
CA VAL A 43 -11.50 -8.17 6.15
C VAL A 43 -10.98 -7.80 7.53
N ASP A 44 -9.92 -8.47 7.98
CA ASP A 44 -9.28 -8.14 9.25
C ASP A 44 -8.74 -6.70 9.24
N SER A 45 -9.27 -5.86 10.14
CA SER A 45 -8.96 -4.42 10.18
C SER A 45 -7.50 -4.15 10.51
N PHE A 46 -6.86 -5.00 11.31
CA PHE A 46 -5.44 -4.85 11.63
C PHE A 46 -4.58 -5.10 10.39
N SER A 47 -4.80 -6.23 9.71
CA SER A 47 -4.08 -6.60 8.48
C SER A 47 -4.24 -5.54 7.38
N LEU A 48 -5.44 -4.96 7.25
CA LEU A 48 -5.71 -3.91 6.27
C LEU A 48 -4.94 -2.64 6.57
N LYS A 49 -4.98 -2.18 7.83
CA LYS A 49 -4.22 -1.00 8.26
C LYS A 49 -2.72 -1.21 8.10
N LEU A 50 -2.23 -2.39 8.47
CA LEU A 50 -0.83 -2.78 8.31
C LEU A 50 -0.42 -2.73 6.84
N ALA A 51 -1.24 -3.30 5.95
CA ALA A 51 -0.93 -3.35 4.53
C ALA A 51 -0.78 -1.96 3.90
N PHE A 52 -1.70 -1.03 4.21
CA PHE A 52 -1.58 0.36 3.76
C PHE A 52 -0.37 1.07 4.39
N TYR A 53 -0.15 0.89 5.69
CA TYR A 53 0.96 1.55 6.39
C TYR A 53 2.33 1.12 5.84
N GLU A 54 2.53 -0.19 5.67
CA GLU A 54 3.76 -0.74 5.10
C GLU A 54 3.97 -0.27 3.66
N SER A 55 2.91 -0.28 2.84
CA SER A 55 3.01 0.11 1.42
C SER A 55 3.35 1.60 1.26
N PHE A 56 2.63 2.48 1.97
CA PHE A 56 2.88 3.92 1.91
C PHE A 56 4.21 4.32 2.56
N THR A 57 4.56 3.72 3.69
CA THR A 57 5.85 3.99 4.36
C THR A 57 7.02 3.54 3.48
N ASN A 58 6.90 2.41 2.78
CA ASN A 58 7.93 1.95 1.85
C ASN A 58 8.12 2.94 0.69
N ALA A 59 7.02 3.39 0.08
CA ALA A 59 7.08 4.39 -0.99
C ALA A 59 7.73 5.71 -0.51
N VAL A 60 7.34 6.21 0.67
CA VAL A 60 7.90 7.45 1.24
C VAL A 60 9.37 7.30 1.61
N ARG A 61 9.71 6.32 2.47
CA ARG A 61 11.05 6.23 3.08
C ARG A 61 12.08 5.60 2.16
N HIS A 62 11.69 4.60 1.37
CA HIS A 62 12.63 3.81 0.58
C HIS A 62 12.58 4.18 -0.91
N GLY A 63 11.39 4.39 -1.47
CA GLY A 63 11.24 4.82 -2.85
C GLY A 63 11.69 6.25 -3.07
N ASN A 64 11.02 7.19 -2.41
CA ASN A 64 11.23 8.63 -2.56
C ASN A 64 12.25 9.23 -1.58
N LEU A 65 12.80 8.44 -0.65
CA LEU A 65 13.78 8.91 0.36
C LEU A 65 13.29 10.09 1.22
N SER A 66 11.97 10.17 1.45
CA SER A 66 11.30 11.27 2.17
C SER A 66 11.50 12.65 1.52
N ASP A 67 11.66 12.70 0.20
CA ASP A 67 11.76 13.94 -0.57
C ASP A 67 10.36 14.57 -0.77
N PRO A 68 10.04 15.70 -0.12
CA PRO A 68 8.72 16.32 -0.21
C PRO A 68 8.39 16.88 -1.61
N GLN A 69 9.37 16.98 -2.52
CA GLN A 69 9.12 17.36 -3.92
C GLN A 69 8.57 16.22 -4.75
N LYS A 70 8.61 14.99 -4.22
CA LYS A 70 8.07 13.79 -4.86
C LYS A 70 6.72 13.41 -4.27
N ASN A 71 5.94 12.67 -5.04
CA ASN A 71 4.64 12.17 -4.65
C ASN A 71 4.64 10.65 -4.48
N VAL A 72 3.73 10.18 -3.65
CA VAL A 72 3.29 8.79 -3.58
C VAL A 72 1.87 8.73 -4.12
N THR A 73 1.61 7.80 -5.04
CA THR A 73 0.27 7.53 -5.58
C THR A 73 -0.23 6.19 -5.05
N GLY A 74 -1.34 6.21 -4.32
CA GLY A 74 -2.08 5.03 -3.88
C GLY A 74 -3.36 4.85 -4.68
N GLU A 75 -3.56 3.67 -5.24
CA GLU A 75 -4.76 3.27 -5.96
C GLU A 75 -5.38 2.05 -5.26
N ILE A 76 -6.61 2.20 -4.77
CA ILE A 76 -7.33 1.15 -4.06
C ILE A 76 -8.57 0.80 -4.85
N ARG A 77 -8.64 -0.45 -5.32
CA ARG A 77 -9.78 -0.97 -6.08
C ARG A 77 -10.40 -2.17 -5.40
N THR A 78 -11.69 -2.36 -5.58
CA THR A 78 -12.40 -3.55 -5.11
C THR A 78 -13.23 -4.16 -6.24
N ASP A 79 -13.12 -5.46 -6.46
CA ASP A 79 -14.14 -6.24 -7.21
C ASP A 79 -14.94 -7.10 -6.23
N ASP A 80 -15.80 -8.00 -6.71
CA ASP A 80 -16.65 -8.87 -5.86
C ASP A 80 -15.91 -9.80 -4.89
N LYS A 81 -14.60 -10.00 -5.07
CA LYS A 81 -13.79 -11.02 -4.37
C LYS A 81 -12.49 -10.49 -3.78
N PHE A 82 -11.96 -9.41 -4.32
CA PHE A 82 -10.60 -8.95 -4.04
C PHE A 82 -10.53 -7.44 -3.79
N ILE A 83 -9.67 -7.08 -2.83
CA ILE A 83 -9.11 -5.74 -2.68
C ILE A 83 -7.79 -5.73 -3.45
N TYR A 84 -7.61 -4.76 -4.34
CA TYR A 84 -6.37 -4.46 -5.03
C TYR A 84 -5.81 -3.16 -4.50
N ILE A 85 -4.53 -3.17 -4.10
CA ILE A 85 -3.83 -1.98 -3.62
C ILE A 85 -2.60 -1.83 -4.51
N ARG A 86 -2.48 -0.70 -5.20
CA ARG A 86 -1.29 -0.35 -5.96
C ARG A 86 -0.71 0.92 -5.38
N VAL A 87 0.56 0.89 -4.99
CA VAL A 87 1.29 2.03 -4.45
C VAL A 87 2.52 2.29 -5.32
N GLU A 88 2.62 3.49 -5.84
CA GLU A 88 3.69 3.94 -6.73
C GLU A 88 4.46 5.12 -6.12
N ASP A 89 5.79 5.03 -6.23
CA ASP A 89 6.72 6.10 -5.87
C ASP A 89 7.53 6.58 -7.10
N GLU A 90 8.10 7.77 -6.99
CA GLU A 90 8.92 8.43 -8.01
C GLU A 90 10.42 8.18 -7.79
N GLY A 91 10.75 7.11 -7.07
CA GLY A 91 12.10 6.63 -6.85
C GLY A 91 12.69 5.95 -8.08
N ASN A 92 13.96 5.58 -7.95
CA ASN A 92 14.66 4.78 -8.96
C ASN A 92 14.25 3.29 -8.92
N GLY A 93 13.47 2.90 -7.91
CA GLY A 93 13.12 1.50 -7.64
C GLY A 93 14.29 0.68 -7.10
N PHE A 94 14.08 -0.63 -6.94
CA PHE A 94 15.07 -1.55 -6.38
C PHE A 94 14.91 -2.97 -6.92
N ASP A 95 15.98 -3.76 -6.83
CA ASP A 95 15.95 -5.19 -7.15
C ASP A 95 15.25 -5.97 -6.03
N TRP A 96 13.92 -6.02 -6.11
CA TRP A 96 13.05 -6.68 -5.15
C TRP A 96 13.21 -8.19 -5.16
N LYS A 97 13.56 -8.81 -6.30
CA LYS A 97 13.81 -10.25 -6.40
C LYS A 97 15.02 -10.61 -5.54
N LYS A 98 16.09 -9.83 -5.64
CA LYS A 98 17.28 -9.98 -4.78
C LYS A 98 16.98 -9.68 -3.33
N ALA A 99 16.17 -8.67 -3.02
CA ALA A 99 15.79 -8.33 -1.66
C ALA A 99 15.04 -9.48 -0.95
N ILE A 100 14.07 -10.10 -1.63
CA ILE A 100 13.30 -11.23 -1.09
C ILE A 100 14.15 -12.51 -1.02
N ALA A 101 15.10 -12.70 -1.95
CA ALA A 101 15.99 -13.86 -1.96
C ALA A 101 17.04 -13.85 -0.82
N LYS A 102 17.28 -12.70 -0.17
CA LYS A 102 18.18 -12.64 0.98
C LYS A 102 17.59 -13.41 2.16
N LYS A 103 18.22 -14.55 2.50
CA LYS A 103 17.87 -15.37 3.68
C LYS A 103 18.05 -14.64 5.03
N THR A 104 18.85 -13.59 5.04
CA THR A 104 19.20 -12.86 6.26
C THR A 104 18.53 -11.50 6.24
N ILE A 105 17.47 -11.34 7.03
CA ILE A 105 16.92 -10.03 7.39
C ILE A 105 17.80 -9.53 8.52
N SER A 106 18.66 -8.54 8.24
CA SER A 106 19.38 -7.87 9.33
C SER A 106 18.36 -7.22 10.28
N PHE A 107 18.69 -7.10 11.57
CA PHE A 107 17.83 -6.37 12.52
C PHE A 107 17.56 -4.92 12.07
N ASN A 108 18.46 -4.34 11.26
CA ASN A 108 18.33 -3.02 10.65
C ASN A 108 17.64 -3.00 9.27
N ASP A 109 17.35 -4.16 8.66
CA ASP A 109 16.64 -4.23 7.38
C ASP A 109 15.12 -4.20 7.64
N THR A 110 14.59 -3.00 7.86
CA THR A 110 13.14 -2.77 8.01
C THR A 110 12.37 -3.13 6.74
N SER A 111 12.99 -2.98 5.57
CA SER A 111 12.39 -3.21 4.25
C SER A 111 11.99 -4.67 3.97
N GLY A 112 12.70 -5.64 4.55
CA GLY A 112 12.41 -7.07 4.36
C GLY A 112 11.24 -7.57 5.22
N ARG A 113 11.01 -6.95 6.39
CA ARG A 113 9.97 -7.37 7.34
C ARG A 113 8.57 -7.05 6.83
N GLY A 114 8.38 -5.87 6.23
CA GLY A 114 7.10 -5.46 5.67
C GLY A 114 6.57 -6.44 4.63
N LEU A 115 7.41 -6.89 3.69
CA LEU A 115 7.01 -7.86 2.66
C LEU A 115 6.66 -9.24 3.24
N ILE A 116 7.35 -9.67 4.30
CA ILE A 116 7.04 -10.93 4.98
C ILE A 116 5.71 -10.82 5.74
N LEU A 117 5.48 -9.69 6.41
CA LEU A 117 4.22 -9.42 7.09
C LEU A 117 3.05 -9.42 6.08
N LEU A 118 3.19 -8.68 4.98
CA LEU A 118 2.21 -8.65 3.89
C LEU A 118 1.90 -10.07 3.37
N ARG A 119 2.93 -10.90 3.17
CA ARG A 119 2.75 -12.31 2.79
C ARG A 119 2.04 -13.13 3.85
N SER A 120 2.39 -12.97 5.13
CA SER A 120 1.75 -13.70 6.23
C SER A 120 0.27 -13.36 6.42
N TYR A 121 -0.16 -12.21 5.91
CA TYR A 121 -1.56 -11.79 5.86
C TYR A 121 -2.21 -11.99 4.47
N ASP A 122 -1.61 -12.80 3.60
CA ASP A 122 -2.12 -13.16 2.26
C ASP A 122 -2.38 -11.96 1.32
N TYR A 123 -1.58 -10.91 1.39
CA TYR A 123 -1.66 -9.75 0.48
C TYR A 123 -0.91 -9.95 -0.84
N ASN A 124 -0.16 -11.06 -1.01
CA ASN A 124 0.54 -11.42 -2.25
C ASN A 124 1.31 -10.26 -2.91
N PRO A 125 2.35 -9.72 -2.26
CA PRO A 125 3.07 -8.55 -2.76
C PRO A 125 3.87 -8.85 -4.02
N GLU A 126 3.67 -8.01 -5.03
CA GLU A 126 4.39 -8.02 -6.30
C GLU A 126 4.93 -6.62 -6.60
N TYR A 127 6.11 -6.56 -7.23
CA TYR A 127 6.67 -5.31 -7.72
C TYR A 127 6.79 -5.33 -9.23
N ASN A 128 6.68 -4.15 -9.85
CA ASN A 128 7.06 -3.99 -11.25
C ASN A 128 8.57 -4.25 -11.48
N GLU A 129 9.00 -4.27 -12.74
CA GLU A 129 10.40 -4.54 -13.09
C GLU A 129 11.37 -3.54 -12.47
N LYS A 130 10.99 -2.25 -12.43
CA LYS A 130 11.78 -1.18 -11.83
C LYS A 130 11.85 -1.29 -10.29
N GLY A 131 10.81 -1.81 -9.65
CA GLY A 131 10.70 -1.91 -8.19
C GLY A 131 10.18 -0.66 -7.49
N ASN A 132 9.49 0.24 -8.21
CA ASN A 132 8.89 1.47 -7.65
C ASN A 132 7.35 1.43 -7.63
N VAL A 133 6.75 0.27 -7.94
CA VAL A 133 5.32 0.04 -7.85
C VAL A 133 5.10 -1.26 -7.09
N LEU A 134 4.47 -1.18 -5.92
CA LEU A 134 4.01 -2.33 -5.14
C LEU A 134 2.54 -2.59 -5.47
N SER A 135 2.21 -3.82 -5.83
CA SER A 135 0.84 -4.30 -6.01
C SER A 135 0.53 -5.38 -4.97
N LEU A 136 -0.61 -5.24 -4.30
CA LEU A 136 -1.14 -6.20 -3.35
C LEU A 136 -2.53 -6.67 -3.82
N LYS A 137 -2.84 -7.92 -3.54
CA LYS A 137 -4.14 -8.53 -3.78
C LYS A 137 -4.59 -9.31 -2.55
N LYS A 138 -5.72 -8.94 -1.96
CA LYS A 138 -6.30 -9.60 -0.78
C LYS A 138 -7.71 -10.10 -1.09
N ALA A 139 -7.92 -11.40 -0.92
CA ALA A 139 -9.26 -11.98 -0.97
C ALA A 139 -10.08 -11.55 0.26
N TYR A 140 -11.36 -11.33 0.07
CA TYR A 140 -12.30 -10.98 1.14
C TYR A 140 -13.63 -11.71 0.97
N THR A 141 -14.46 -11.70 2.01
CA THR A 141 -15.85 -12.16 1.94
C THR A 141 -16.81 -10.98 2.08
N GLN A 142 -17.95 -11.03 1.40
CA GLN A 142 -18.98 -10.00 1.59
C GLN A 142 -19.72 -10.25 2.90
N LYS A 143 -20.21 -9.20 3.59
CA LYS A 143 -21.10 -9.44 4.73
C LYS A 143 -22.36 -10.12 4.21
N PRO A 144 -22.95 -11.06 4.97
CA PRO A 144 -24.27 -11.59 4.66
C PRO A 144 -25.25 -10.43 4.44
N GLN A 145 -26.09 -10.52 3.40
CA GLN A 145 -27.26 -9.65 3.31
C GLN A 145 -28.23 -10.09 4.42
N GLU A 146 -28.60 -9.16 5.31
CA GLU A 146 -29.64 -9.36 6.34
C GLU A 146 -31.01 -9.57 5.70
#